data_AF-A0A1G7DNG1-F1
#
_entry.id   AF-A0A1G7DNG1-F1
#
_cell.length_a   1.000
_cell.length_b   1.000
_cell.length_c   1.000
_cell.angle_alpha   90.00
_cell.angle_beta   90.00
_cell.angle_gamma   90.00
#
_symmetry.space_group_name_H-M   'P 1'
#
loop_
_entity.id
_entity.type
_entity.pdbx_description
1 polymer ?
#
loop_
_entity_poly.entity_id
_entity_poly.type
_entity_poly.pdbx_seq_one_letter_code
_entity_poly.pdbx_strand_id
1 'polypeptide(L)'
;MPETHSAPATARRLDPAARRAQIIECAAKIFEERPYSDVSTTEIAAAAEVGRPLVNHYFGNKRELYLEVVRRFVFVPAIAIERIP
;
A
#
# COMPACT_ATOMS: atom_id res chain seq x y z
N MET A 1 38.41 -30.10 -8.47
CA MET A 1 38.14 -28.67 -8.24
C MET A 1 38.07 -28.00 -9.60
N PRO A 2 36.99 -27.25 -9.87
CA PRO A 2 36.92 -25.88 -9.40
C PRO A 2 35.73 -25.64 -8.47
N GLU A 3 36.01 -24.85 -7.46
CA GLU A 3 35.10 -24.39 -6.42
C GLU A 3 34.42 -23.16 -6.98
N THR A 4 33.13 -23.25 -7.30
CA THR A 4 32.34 -22.06 -7.60
C THR A 4 31.90 -21.45 -6.28
N HIS A 5 32.53 -20.32 -5.97
CA HIS A 5 32.22 -19.48 -4.83
C HIS A 5 30.72 -19.22 -4.71
N SER A 6 30.21 -19.50 -3.51
CA SER A 6 28.97 -18.98 -2.97
C SER A 6 28.95 -17.45 -3.11
N ALA A 7 27.98 -16.91 -3.84
CA ALA A 7 27.65 -15.48 -3.81
C ALA A 7 26.45 -15.27 -2.85
N PRO A 8 26.56 -14.40 -1.84
CA PRO A 8 25.54 -14.24 -0.81
C PRO A 8 24.39 -13.32 -1.26
N ALA A 9 23.18 -13.63 -0.77
CA ALA A 9 22.09 -12.70 -0.46
C ALA A 9 21.84 -11.53 -1.44
N THR A 10 21.15 -11.79 -2.55
CA THR A 10 20.40 -10.69 -3.21
C THR A 10 19.19 -10.40 -2.34
N ALA A 11 19.19 -9.23 -1.72
CA ALA A 11 18.09 -8.62 -1.02
C ALA A 11 16.75 -9.07 -1.63
N ARG A 12 16.01 -9.82 -0.82
CA ARG A 12 14.60 -10.16 -0.94
C ARG A 12 13.88 -9.07 -1.73
N ARG A 13 13.76 -9.26 -3.04
CA ARG A 13 12.92 -8.43 -3.92
C ARG A 13 11.52 -8.62 -3.37
N LEU A 14 11.13 -7.77 -2.43
CA LEU A 14 9.77 -7.79 -1.89
C LEU A 14 8.88 -7.66 -3.12
N ASP A 15 8.04 -8.66 -3.35
CA ASP A 15 7.17 -8.69 -4.52
C ASP A 15 6.50 -7.33 -4.69
N PRO A 16 6.40 -6.77 -5.90
CA PRO A 16 5.74 -5.48 -6.12
C PRO A 16 4.34 -5.41 -5.49
N ALA A 17 3.64 -6.55 -5.45
CA ALA A 17 2.37 -6.72 -4.77
C ALA A 17 2.48 -6.59 -3.23
N ALA A 18 3.53 -7.15 -2.62
CA ALA A 18 3.78 -7.02 -1.18
C ALA A 18 4.14 -5.58 -0.79
N ARG A 19 4.93 -4.87 -1.61
CA ARG A 19 5.20 -3.44 -1.39
C ARG A 19 3.92 -2.60 -1.48
N ARG A 20 3.08 -2.87 -2.48
CA ARG A 20 1.77 -2.22 -2.63
C ARG A 20 0.89 -2.45 -1.41
N ALA A 21 0.80 -3.70 -0.94
CA ALA A 21 0.03 -4.06 0.25
C ALA A 21 0.52 -3.31 1.50
N GLN A 22 1.84 -3.22 1.69
CA GLN A 22 2.42 -2.46 2.80
C GLN A 22 2.03 -0.98 2.79
N ILE A 23 2.05 -0.34 1.61
CA ILE A 23 1.64 1.06 1.49
C ILE A 23 0.16 1.23 1.87
N ILE A 24 -0.70 0.31 1.42
CA ILE A 24 -2.14 0.33 1.75
C ILE A 24 -2.35 0.13 3.26
N GLU A 25 -1.61 -0.78 3.90
CA GLU A 25 -1.73 -1.04 5.33
C GLU A 25 -1.29 0.18 6.18
N CYS A 26 -0.20 0.85 5.81
CA CYS A 26 0.23 2.07 6.48
C CYS A 26 -0.77 3.21 6.26
N ALA A 27 -1.25 3.38 5.03
CA ALA A 27 -2.26 4.38 4.70
C ALA A 27 -3.54 4.15 5.50
N ALA A 28 -3.99 2.90 5.59
CA ALA A 28 -5.14 2.46 6.36
C ALA A 28 -5.07 2.92 7.82
N LYS A 29 -3.97 2.60 8.52
CA LYS A 29 -3.78 3.01 9.93
C LYS A 29 -3.85 4.53 10.11
N ILE A 30 -3.26 5.28 9.19
CA ILE A 30 -3.27 6.75 9.26
C ILE A 30 -4.68 7.31 9.01
N PHE A 31 -5.44 6.74 8.06
CA PHE A 31 -6.80 7.16 7.77
C PHE A 31 -7.82 6.74 8.84
N GLU A 32 -7.50 5.76 9.70
CA GLU A 32 -8.30 5.41 10.88
C GLU A 32 -8.19 6.50 11.97
N GLU A 33 -7.00 7.07 12.13
CA GLU A 33 -6.71 8.07 13.17
C GLU A 33 -7.08 9.50 12.75
N ARG A 34 -7.01 9.80 11.44
CA ARG A 34 -7.12 11.18 10.91
C ARG A 34 -8.01 11.27 9.68
N PRO A 35 -8.78 12.37 9.52
CA PRO A 35 -9.62 12.57 8.35
C PRO A 35 -8.78 12.76 7.09
N TYR A 36 -9.35 12.41 5.92
CA TYR A 36 -8.68 12.49 4.62
C TYR A 36 -7.96 13.82 4.38
N SER A 37 -8.52 14.94 4.81
CA SER A 37 -7.96 16.29 4.67
C SER A 37 -6.55 16.43 5.24
N ASP A 38 -6.31 15.84 6.41
CA ASP A 38 -5.10 16.06 7.23
C ASP A 38 -3.97 15.10 6.87
N VAL A 39 -4.28 14.04 6.12
CA VAL A 39 -3.30 13.02 5.71
C VAL A 39 -2.57 13.45 4.45
N SER A 40 -1.26 13.26 4.36
CA SER A 40 -0.50 13.53 3.12
C SER A 40 0.09 12.26 2.53
N THR A 41 0.21 12.20 1.20
CA THR A 41 0.89 11.08 0.52
C THR A 41 2.37 10.97 0.90
N THR A 42 3.00 12.08 1.31
CA THR A 42 4.37 12.09 1.84
C THR A 42 4.45 11.38 3.18
N GLU A 43 3.50 11.64 4.08
CA GLU A 43 3.45 11.01 5.40
C GLU A 43 3.21 9.51 5.27
N ILE A 44 2.28 9.10 4.39
CA ILE A 44 2.03 7.68 4.11
C ILE A 44 3.29 7.02 3.53
N ALA A 45 4.00 7.69 2.61
CA ALA A 45 5.24 7.17 2.04
C ALA A 45 6.31 6.97 3.12
N ALA A 46 6.46 7.93 4.03
CA ALA A 46 7.38 7.85 5.16
C ALA A 46 7.01 6.70 6.12
N ALA A 47 5.73 6.58 6.47
CA ALA A 47 5.22 5.51 7.35
C ALA A 47 5.36 4.12 6.72
N ALA A 48 5.25 4.03 5.39
CA ALA A 48 5.45 2.80 4.65
C ALA A 48 6.93 2.55 4.29
N GLU A 49 7.87 3.38 4.75
CA GLU A 49 9.31 3.30 4.42
C GLU A 49 9.57 3.19 2.91
N VAL A 50 8.87 4.01 2.13
CA VAL A 50 9.01 4.11 0.67
C VAL A 50 9.21 5.55 0.22
N GLY A 51 9.81 5.73 -0.96
CA GLY A 51 9.86 7.05 -1.59
C GLY A 51 8.49 7.51 -2.07
N ARG A 52 8.19 8.81 -1.91
CA ARG A 52 7.00 9.45 -2.49
C ARG A 52 6.83 9.19 -4.00
N PRO A 53 7.89 9.15 -4.84
CA PRO A 53 7.76 8.78 -6.25
C PRO A 53 7.19 7.37 -6.46
N LEU A 54 7.50 6.44 -5.55
CA LEU A 54 7.03 5.06 -5.62
C LEU A 54 5.53 4.96 -5.27
N VAL A 55 5.08 5.72 -4.26
CA VAL A 55 3.64 5.83 -3.95
C VAL A 55 2.88 6.43 -5.12
N ASN A 56 3.39 7.51 -5.71
CA ASN A 56 2.79 8.11 -6.90
C ASN A 56 2.81 7.15 -8.11
N HIS A 57 3.83 6.30 -8.25
CA HIS A 57 3.88 5.30 -9.31
C HIS A 57 2.81 4.21 -9.14
N TYR A 58 2.58 3.73 -7.91
CA TYR A 58 1.60 2.68 -7.65
C TYR A 58 0.15 3.16 -7.60
N PHE A 59 -0.09 4.39 -7.12
CA PHE A 59 -1.43 4.88 -6.81
C PHE A 59 -1.80 6.17 -7.57
N GLY A 60 -0.85 6.83 -8.23
CA GLY A 60 -1.10 8.06 -8.99
C GLY A 60 -1.30 9.29 -8.10
N ASN A 61 -2.39 9.32 -7.33
CA ASN A 61 -2.78 10.46 -6.51
C ASN A 61 -3.34 10.05 -5.13
N LYS A 62 -3.49 11.02 -4.23
CA LYS A 62 -4.01 10.82 -2.87
C LYS A 62 -5.42 10.23 -2.85
N ARG A 63 -6.28 10.61 -3.81
CA ARG A 63 -7.66 10.11 -3.93
C ARG A 63 -7.69 8.64 -4.30
N GLU A 64 -6.90 8.22 -5.27
CA GLU A 64 -6.78 6.82 -5.69
C GLU A 64 -6.20 5.94 -4.57
N LEU A 65 -5.17 6.41 -3.87
CA LEU A 65 -4.65 5.73 -2.68
C LEU A 65 -5.73 5.56 -1.61
N TYR A 66 -6.51 6.62 -1.36
CA TYR A 66 -7.63 6.56 -0.43
C TYR A 66 -8.73 5.59 -0.91
N LEU A 67 -9.09 5.59 -2.19
CA LEU A 67 -10.05 4.65 -2.76
C LEU A 67 -9.57 3.20 -2.64
N GLU A 68 -8.28 2.93 -2.82
CA GLU A 68 -7.69 1.60 -2.61
C GLU A 68 -7.75 1.15 -1.15
N VAL A 69 -7.46 2.06 -0.22
CA VAL A 69 -7.64 1.81 1.22
C VAL A 69 -9.12 1.53 1.53
N VAL A 70 -10.03 2.36 1.03
CA VAL A 70 -11.48 2.16 1.21
C VAL A 70 -11.92 0.83 0.59
N ARG A 71 -11.49 0.48 -0.62
CA ARG A 71 -11.77 -0.84 -1.25
C ARG A 71 -11.27 -2.00 -0.41
N ARG A 72 -10.17 -1.84 0.32
CA ARG A 72 -9.61 -2.87 1.22
C ARG A 72 -10.48 -3.08 2.47
N PHE A 73 -11.06 -2.01 3.01
CA PHE A 73 -11.93 -2.07 4.18
C PHE A 73 -13.39 -2.36 3.86
N VAL A 74 -13.86 -1.88 2.71
CA VAL A 74 -15.19 -2.08 2.16
C VAL A 74 -15.16 -3.38 1.36
N PHE A 75 -15.07 -4.51 2.05
CA PHE A 75 -15.60 -5.75 1.49
C PHE A 75 -17.13 -5.66 1.58
N VAL A 76 -17.74 -4.92 0.66
CA VAL A 76 -19.17 -5.01 0.39
C VAL A 76 -19.31 -6.10 -0.66
N PRO A 77 -19.65 -7.35 -0.29
CA PRO A 77 -20.06 -8.33 -1.29
C PRO A 77 -21.19 -7.69 -2.09
N ALA A 78 -21.20 -7.85 -3.41
CA ALA A 78 -22.20 -7.24 -4.30
C ALA A 78 -23.65 -7.43 -3.81
N ILE A 79 -23.90 -8.51 -3.06
CA ILE A 79 -25.16 -8.85 -2.39
C ILE A 79 -25.65 -7.81 -1.35
N ALA A 80 -24.76 -6.98 -0.81
CA ALA A 80 -25.10 -5.97 0.19
C ALA A 80 -25.56 -4.64 -0.44
N ILE A 81 -25.35 -4.42 -1.75
CA ILE A 81 -25.95 -3.28 -2.47
C ILE A 81 -27.44 -3.53 -2.73
N GLU A 82 -27.87 -4.79 -2.89
CA GLU A 82 -29.27 -5.18 -3.17
C GLU A 82 -30.17 -5.32 -1.92
N ARG A 83 -29.63 -5.15 -0.71
CA ARG A 83 -30.39 -5.33 0.56
C ARG A 83 -30.32 -4.15 1.52
N ILE A 84 -30.04 -2.95 1.01
CA ILE A 84 -30.31 -1.73 1.78
C ILE A 84 -31.82 -1.46 1.65
N PRO A 85 -32.60 -1.43 2.75
CA PRO A 85 -34.02 -1.11 2.70
C PRO A 85 -34.27 0.34 2.25
#